data_AF-A0A0N4UQE8-F1
#
_entry.id   AF-A0A0N4UQE8-F1
#
_cell.length_a   1.000
_cell.length_b   1.000
_cell.length_c   1.000
_cell.angle_alpha   90.00
_cell.angle_beta   90.00
_cell.angle_gamma   90.00
#
_symmetry.space_group_name_H-M   'P 1'
#
loop_
_entity.id
_entity.type
_entity.pdbx_description
1 polymer ?
#
loop_
_entity_poly.entity_id
_entity_poly.type
_entity_poly.pdbx_seq_one_letter_code
_entity_poly.pdbx_strand_id
1 'polypeptide(L)'
;MCGVRECIDPYRSSFATLPRFSTSSERCASKCMQTHLCALNEKIEDVKCKLTGKNCGENMDFVTVKRNVIPISSLSKNYQLEICIQQCKCVENNYIEKDGKCFMNSTIVTTIHHNDHFYGEELLDNSCRLAESKCGLNMIFVNINPVRSNFSDLLKFSSFDFCVVKCKCMKTFEEKNGKCIRNLSRISKNHNHNRNRNPNRKRNN
;
A
#
# COMPACT_ATOMS: atom_id res chain seq x y z
N MET A 1 6.98 -15.98 -28.15
CA MET A 1 6.16 -16.34 -26.97
C MET A 1 6.95 -17.37 -26.16
N CYS A 2 7.54 -17.00 -25.02
CA CYS A 2 8.03 -18.01 -24.09
C CYS A 2 6.80 -18.57 -23.36
N GLY A 3 6.30 -19.69 -23.87
CA GLY A 3 5.19 -20.41 -23.26
C GLY A 3 5.60 -20.96 -21.90
N VAL A 4 4.63 -21.03 -20.99
CA VAL A 4 4.74 -21.56 -19.63
C VAL A 4 5.20 -23.01 -19.70
N ARG A 5 6.52 -23.25 -19.71
CA ARG A 5 7.10 -24.56 -19.39
C ARG A 5 7.66 -24.42 -17.99
N GLU A 6 7.05 -25.16 -17.08
CA GLU A 6 7.52 -25.35 -15.71
C GLU A 6 9.03 -25.60 -15.75
N CYS A 7 9.79 -24.74 -15.05
CA CYS A 7 11.21 -24.95 -14.86
C CYS A 7 11.34 -26.23 -14.02
N ILE A 8 11.74 -27.33 -14.63
CA ILE A 8 12.01 -28.59 -13.93
C ILE A 8 13.25 -28.36 -13.06
N ASP A 9 13.04 -28.42 -11.75
CA ASP A 9 14.09 -28.37 -10.73
C ASP A 9 15.13 -29.48 -11.00
N PRO A 10 16.40 -29.15 -11.26
CA PRO A 10 17.43 -30.12 -11.61
C PRO A 10 17.76 -31.09 -10.46
N TYR A 11 17.27 -30.87 -9.24
CA TYR A 11 17.49 -31.81 -8.13
C TYR A 11 16.58 -33.04 -8.13
N ARG A 12 15.55 -33.09 -8.99
CA ARG A 12 14.63 -34.25 -9.03
C ARG A 12 14.97 -35.33 -10.06
N SER A 13 16.01 -35.17 -10.88
CA SER A 13 16.51 -36.28 -11.70
C SER A 13 17.81 -36.84 -11.11
N SER A 14 17.67 -37.69 -10.10
CA SER A 14 18.67 -38.73 -9.86
C SER A 14 18.81 -39.57 -11.13
N PHE A 15 20.04 -39.72 -11.64
CA PHE A 15 20.45 -40.56 -12.78
C PHE A 15 20.23 -40.00 -14.20
N ALA A 16 21.08 -39.06 -14.63
CA ALA A 16 21.50 -39.02 -16.04
C ALA A 16 22.88 -38.36 -16.17
N THR A 17 23.83 -39.15 -16.65
CA THR A 17 25.19 -38.86 -17.08
C THR A 17 25.34 -37.48 -17.74
N LEU A 18 26.32 -36.71 -17.25
CA LEU A 18 26.72 -35.37 -17.74
C LEU A 18 26.88 -35.32 -19.27
N PRO A 19 26.01 -34.59 -20.02
CA PRO A 19 26.28 -34.30 -21.42
C PRO A 19 27.31 -33.16 -21.53
N ARG A 20 28.25 -33.35 -22.45
CA ARG A 20 29.28 -32.39 -22.86
C ARG A 20 28.68 -31.02 -23.16
N PHE A 21 29.38 -29.99 -22.69
CA PHE A 21 29.19 -28.56 -22.95
C PHE A 21 28.95 -28.27 -24.44
N SER A 22 27.69 -28.21 -24.87
CA SER A 22 27.28 -27.40 -26.01
C SER A 22 26.81 -26.04 -25.50
N THR A 23 27.37 -24.99 -26.06
CA THR A 23 27.23 -23.57 -25.68
C THR A 23 25.85 -22.97 -26.02
N SER A 24 24.78 -23.74 -25.87
CA SER A 24 23.39 -23.27 -26.01
C SER A 24 22.58 -23.45 -24.72
N SER A 25 23.25 -23.53 -23.56
CA SER A 25 22.61 -23.29 -22.28
C SER A 25 22.31 -21.80 -22.11
N GLU A 26 21.41 -21.28 -22.95
CA GLU A 26 20.31 -20.48 -22.42
C GLU A 26 19.55 -21.40 -21.43
N ARG A 27 20.20 -21.74 -20.30
CA ARG A 27 19.45 -21.93 -19.06
C ARG A 27 18.53 -20.74 -19.06
N CYS A 28 17.22 -20.96 -18.93
CA CYS A 28 16.26 -19.90 -18.78
C CYS A 28 16.64 -19.11 -17.52
N ALA A 29 17.67 -18.27 -17.60
CA ALA A 29 17.93 -17.17 -16.71
C ALA A 29 16.69 -16.36 -16.93
N SER A 30 15.74 -16.51 -16.01
CA SER A 30 14.48 -15.80 -16.07
C SER A 30 14.81 -14.34 -16.34
N LYS A 31 13.96 -13.65 -17.10
CA LYS A 31 14.15 -12.22 -17.34
C LYS A 31 14.41 -11.48 -16.01
N CYS A 32 13.74 -11.93 -14.95
CA CYS A 32 13.99 -11.59 -13.56
C CYS A 32 15.46 -11.65 -13.13
N MET A 33 16.19 -12.74 -13.40
CA MET A 33 17.60 -12.83 -13.01
C MET A 33 18.54 -11.92 -13.81
N GLN A 34 18.16 -11.54 -15.02
CA GLN A 34 18.95 -10.66 -15.87
C GLN A 34 18.71 -9.18 -15.57
N THR A 35 17.46 -8.80 -15.31
CA THR A 35 17.06 -7.39 -15.13
C THR A 35 16.76 -7.02 -13.68
N HIS A 36 16.71 -8.00 -12.78
CA HIS A 36 16.12 -7.85 -11.43
C HIS A 36 14.69 -7.31 -11.46
N LEU A 37 13.96 -7.52 -12.57
CA LEU A 37 12.54 -7.17 -12.70
C LEU A 37 11.75 -8.46 -12.87
N CYS A 38 11.09 -8.87 -11.81
CA CYS A 38 10.46 -10.17 -11.65
C CYS A 38 8.94 -10.02 -11.67
N ALA A 39 8.25 -11.08 -12.07
CA ALA A 39 6.81 -11.14 -11.88
C ALA A 39 6.49 -11.23 -10.39
N LEU A 40 5.31 -10.74 -10.00
CA LEU A 40 4.83 -10.89 -8.64
C LEU A 40 4.79 -12.38 -8.26
N ASN A 41 5.26 -12.69 -7.05
CA ASN A 41 5.42 -14.03 -6.50
C ASN A 41 6.47 -14.93 -7.20
N GLU A 42 7.21 -14.44 -8.20
CA GLU A 42 8.32 -15.17 -8.83
C GLU A 42 9.43 -15.45 -7.81
N LYS A 43 9.98 -16.68 -7.85
CA LYS A 43 11.04 -17.14 -6.96
C LYS A 43 12.35 -17.30 -7.70
N ILE A 44 13.45 -16.95 -7.04
CA ILE A 44 14.81 -17.07 -7.55
C ILE A 44 15.75 -17.61 -6.48
N GLU A 45 16.87 -18.18 -6.92
CA GLU A 45 17.99 -18.50 -6.05
C GLU A 45 18.99 -17.34 -6.01
N ASP A 46 19.39 -16.96 -4.80
CA ASP A 46 20.28 -15.85 -4.52
C ASP A 46 21.45 -16.31 -3.66
N VAL A 47 22.60 -16.46 -4.30
CA VAL A 47 23.83 -16.89 -3.65
C VAL A 47 24.35 -15.76 -2.75
N LYS A 48 24.53 -16.06 -1.46
CA LYS A 48 24.85 -15.11 -0.38
C LYS A 48 23.73 -14.11 -0.04
N CYS A 49 22.49 -14.38 -0.46
CA CYS A 49 21.31 -13.66 0.03
C CYS A 49 21.37 -12.12 -0.12
N LYS A 50 21.93 -11.63 -1.22
CA LYS A 50 22.20 -10.19 -1.42
C LYS A 50 20.99 -9.38 -1.87
N LEU A 51 19.93 -10.04 -2.34
CA LEU A 51 18.79 -9.39 -2.96
C LEU A 51 17.69 -9.01 -1.97
N THR A 52 17.71 -9.51 -0.72
CA THR A 52 16.69 -9.18 0.28
C THR A 52 16.51 -7.67 0.43
N GLY A 53 15.27 -7.19 0.31
CA GLY A 53 14.93 -5.76 0.38
C GLY A 53 15.36 -4.93 -0.84
N LYS A 54 15.85 -5.56 -1.91
CA LYS A 54 16.06 -4.88 -3.20
C LYS A 54 14.76 -4.88 -3.99
N ASN A 55 14.54 -3.78 -4.71
CA ASN A 55 13.44 -3.65 -5.63
C ASN A 55 13.49 -4.75 -6.69
N CYS A 56 12.37 -5.45 -6.89
CA CYS A 56 12.21 -6.48 -7.90
C CYS A 56 11.12 -6.14 -8.93
N GLY A 57 10.53 -4.94 -8.83
CA GLY A 57 9.54 -4.40 -9.75
C GLY A 57 8.69 -3.31 -9.09
N GLU A 58 7.61 -2.90 -9.77
CA GLU A 58 6.78 -1.81 -9.28
C GLU A 58 6.11 -2.16 -7.94
N ASN A 59 6.39 -1.37 -6.89
CA ASN A 59 5.87 -1.57 -5.55
C ASN A 59 6.19 -2.97 -4.97
N MET A 60 7.29 -3.59 -5.41
CA MET A 60 7.71 -4.93 -5.01
C MET A 60 9.18 -4.97 -4.58
N ASP A 61 9.46 -5.77 -3.55
CA ASP A 61 10.81 -6.10 -3.08
C ASP A 61 11.02 -7.61 -3.01
N PHE A 62 12.28 -8.03 -3.11
CA PHE A 62 12.67 -9.39 -2.81
C PHE A 62 12.58 -9.67 -1.31
N VAL A 63 11.85 -10.72 -0.96
CA VAL A 63 11.73 -11.24 0.41
C VAL A 63 12.35 -12.63 0.47
N THR A 64 13.20 -12.86 1.46
CA THR A 64 13.79 -14.18 1.69
C THR A 64 12.76 -15.10 2.30
N VAL A 65 12.36 -16.14 1.56
CA VAL A 65 11.39 -17.13 2.02
C VAL A 65 12.05 -18.42 2.50
N LYS A 66 13.31 -18.68 2.13
CA LYS A 66 14.09 -19.82 2.60
C LYS A 66 15.58 -19.49 2.60
N ARG A 67 16.31 -19.96 3.61
CA ARG A 67 17.78 -19.91 3.69
C ARG A 67 18.32 -21.32 3.78
N ASN A 68 19.26 -21.66 2.89
CA ASN A 68 19.98 -22.92 2.91
C ASN A 68 21.46 -22.63 3.13
N VAL A 69 22.08 -23.34 4.06
CA VAL A 69 23.52 -23.25 4.32
C VAL A 69 24.13 -24.61 4.02
N ILE A 70 24.94 -24.69 2.98
CA ILE A 70 25.53 -25.93 2.48
C ILE A 70 27.01 -25.97 2.85
N PRO A 71 27.48 -26.94 3.64
CA PRO A 71 28.90 -27.17 3.83
C PRO A 71 29.54 -27.58 2.50
N ILE A 72 30.51 -26.81 2.00
CA ILE A 72 31.18 -27.09 0.72
C ILE A 72 32.40 -28.02 0.93
N SER A 73 32.92 -28.08 2.15
CA SER A 73 34.04 -28.93 2.51
C SER A 73 33.79 -29.59 3.86
N SER A 74 33.91 -30.93 3.90
CA SER A 74 33.91 -31.70 5.14
C SER A 74 35.11 -31.37 6.04
N LEU A 75 36.18 -30.80 5.47
CA LEU A 75 37.43 -30.53 6.16
C LEU A 75 37.46 -29.16 6.87
N SER A 76 36.53 -28.26 6.54
CA SER A 76 36.51 -26.94 7.16
C SER A 76 35.09 -26.42 7.29
N LYS A 77 34.63 -26.32 8.54
CA LYS A 77 33.31 -25.76 8.92
C LYS A 77 33.12 -24.31 8.46
N ASN A 78 34.20 -23.62 8.08
CA ASN A 78 34.17 -22.22 7.66
C ASN A 78 33.82 -22.04 6.18
N TYR A 79 33.89 -23.09 5.36
CA TYR A 79 33.46 -23.03 3.95
C TYR A 79 32.01 -23.49 3.83
N GLN A 80 31.11 -22.54 4.03
CA GLN A 80 29.67 -22.73 3.84
C GLN A 80 29.20 -21.85 2.69
N LEU A 81 28.37 -22.42 1.81
CA LEU A 81 27.66 -21.69 0.78
C LEU A 81 26.25 -21.39 1.29
N GLU A 82 25.95 -20.11 1.45
CA GLU A 82 24.59 -19.68 1.73
C GLU A 82 23.84 -19.43 0.41
N ILE A 83 22.69 -20.08 0.26
CA ILE A 83 21.76 -19.90 -0.86
C ILE A 83 20.41 -19.53 -0.28
N CYS A 84 19.90 -18.37 -0.66
CA CYS A 84 18.55 -17.94 -0.33
C CYS A 84 17.59 -18.22 -1.47
N ILE A 85 16.37 -18.67 -1.15
CA ILE A 85 15.23 -18.54 -2.05
C ILE A 85 14.61 -17.18 -1.77
N GLN A 86 14.69 -16.28 -2.74
CA GLN A 86 14.03 -14.99 -2.71
C GLN A 86 12.71 -15.07 -3.48
N GLN A 87 11.70 -14.35 -3.02
CA GLN A 87 10.42 -14.21 -3.72
C GLN A 87 10.12 -12.72 -3.90
N CYS A 88 9.77 -12.31 -5.12
CA CYS A 88 9.34 -10.94 -5.39
C CYS A 88 7.92 -10.74 -4.86
N LYS A 89 7.73 -9.85 -3.88
CA LYS A 89 6.44 -9.60 -3.22
C LYS A 89 6.16 -8.12 -3.15
N CYS A 90 4.89 -7.75 -2.96
CA CYS A 90 4.55 -6.37 -2.61
C CYS A 90 5.34 -5.90 -1.39
N VAL A 91 5.79 -4.63 -1.42
CA VAL A 91 6.52 -4.02 -0.30
C VAL A 91 5.67 -4.12 0.96
N GLU A 92 6.22 -4.80 1.96
CA GLU A 92 5.53 -5.11 3.21
C GLU A 92 5.02 -3.84 3.89
N ASN A 93 3.86 -3.96 4.55
CA ASN A 93 3.08 -2.89 5.18
C ASN A 93 2.47 -1.89 4.17
N ASN A 94 3.24 -1.36 3.23
CA ASN A 94 2.83 -0.26 2.35
C ASN A 94 1.90 -0.68 1.20
N TYR A 95 2.02 -1.92 0.72
CA TYR A 95 1.25 -2.41 -0.42
C TYR A 95 0.62 -3.77 -0.14
N ILE A 96 -0.61 -3.94 -0.62
CA ILE A 96 -1.35 -5.20 -0.59
C ILE A 96 -1.41 -5.80 -1.99
N GLU A 97 -1.32 -7.12 -2.06
CA GLU A 97 -1.54 -7.85 -3.31
C GLU A 97 -3.05 -7.96 -3.56
N LYS A 98 -3.50 -7.49 -4.73
CA LYS A 98 -4.86 -7.69 -5.25
C LYS A 98 -4.78 -7.96 -6.75
N ASP A 99 -5.53 -8.95 -7.23
CA ASP A 99 -5.61 -9.27 -8.66
C ASP A 99 -4.22 -9.44 -9.35
N GLY A 100 -3.25 -10.00 -8.62
CA GLY A 100 -1.88 -10.20 -9.11
C GLY A 100 -1.05 -8.91 -9.28
N LYS A 101 -1.45 -7.81 -8.64
CA LYS A 101 -0.74 -6.52 -8.63
C LYS A 101 -0.62 -5.96 -7.21
N CYS A 102 0.34 -5.07 -7.01
CA CYS A 102 0.56 -4.40 -5.73
C CYS A 102 -0.15 -3.04 -5.70
N PHE A 103 -1.08 -2.87 -4.77
CA PHE A 103 -1.81 -1.63 -4.54
C PHE A 103 -1.45 -1.03 -3.20
N MET A 104 -1.37 0.29 -3.12
CA MET A 104 -1.08 0.98 -1.85
C MET A 104 -2.15 0.62 -0.82
N ASN A 105 -1.72 0.24 0.39
CA ASN A 105 -2.59 -0.08 1.50
C ASN A 105 -3.27 1.21 2.00
N SER A 106 -4.56 1.38 1.71
CA SER A 106 -5.32 2.56 2.13
C SER A 106 -5.36 2.74 3.65
N THR A 107 -5.27 1.66 4.42
CA THR A 107 -5.19 1.72 5.88
C THR A 107 -3.96 2.51 6.34
N ILE A 108 -2.83 2.40 5.63
CA ILE A 108 -1.63 3.18 5.94
C ILE A 108 -1.79 4.65 5.59
N VAL A 109 -2.49 4.97 4.49
CA VAL A 109 -2.91 6.36 4.20
C VAL A 109 -3.78 6.89 5.34
N THR A 110 -4.60 6.06 5.98
CA THR A 110 -5.38 6.50 7.15
C THR A 110 -4.53 6.66 8.43
N THR A 111 -3.49 5.83 8.64
CA THR A 111 -2.70 5.84 9.89
C THR A 111 -1.47 6.73 9.88
N ILE A 112 -0.77 6.92 8.75
CA ILE A 112 0.38 7.87 8.68
C ILE A 112 -0.10 9.29 8.98
N HIS A 113 -1.35 9.58 8.63
CA HIS A 113 -1.93 10.88 8.89
C HIS A 113 -2.76 10.98 10.17
N HIS A 114 -2.67 9.99 11.07
CA HIS A 114 -3.34 10.10 12.37
C HIS A 114 -2.81 11.21 13.28
N ASN A 115 -1.86 12.04 12.85
CA ASN A 115 -1.71 13.39 13.38
C ASN A 115 -1.45 14.40 12.25
N ASP A 116 -2.51 15.17 11.95
CA ASP A 116 -2.54 16.43 11.20
C ASP A 116 -2.46 16.34 9.67
N HIS A 117 -3.53 15.84 9.05
CA HIS A 117 -3.87 16.37 7.72
C HIS A 117 -4.07 17.88 7.79
N PHE A 118 -3.67 18.59 6.74
CA PHE A 118 -3.87 20.03 6.67
C PHE A 118 -5.27 20.36 6.17
N TYR A 119 -5.80 21.50 6.59
CA TYR A 119 -7.06 21.99 6.05
C TYR A 119 -7.00 22.06 4.52
N GLY A 120 -8.02 21.52 3.86
CA GLY A 120 -8.14 21.54 2.41
C GLY A 120 -7.42 20.41 1.68
N GLU A 121 -6.66 19.56 2.37
CA GLU A 121 -6.07 18.36 1.79
C GLU A 121 -7.15 17.43 1.21
N GLU A 122 -6.92 16.93 0.00
CA GLU A 122 -7.83 16.04 -0.73
C GLU A 122 -7.20 14.65 -0.88
N LEU A 123 -7.96 13.60 -0.60
CA LEU A 123 -7.49 12.21 -0.67
C LEU A 123 -8.44 11.33 -1.48
N LEU A 124 -7.86 10.34 -2.16
CA LEU A 124 -8.59 9.23 -2.73
C LEU A 124 -8.90 8.21 -1.64
N ASP A 125 -10.18 7.91 -1.47
CA ASP A 125 -10.67 6.89 -0.58
C ASP A 125 -11.35 5.78 -1.39
N ASN A 126 -10.55 4.75 -1.71
CA ASN A 126 -11.02 3.56 -2.41
C ASN A 126 -12.03 2.72 -1.61
N SER A 127 -12.22 3.02 -0.33
CA SER A 127 -13.16 2.31 0.53
C SER A 127 -14.41 3.12 0.85
N CYS A 128 -14.42 4.44 0.56
CA CYS A 128 -15.46 5.38 0.96
C CYS A 128 -15.79 5.37 2.47
N ARG A 129 -14.79 5.10 3.33
CA ARG A 129 -14.92 5.02 4.80
C ARG A 129 -14.32 6.20 5.54
N LEU A 130 -13.56 7.07 4.87
CA LEU A 130 -12.91 8.22 5.50
C LEU A 130 -13.89 9.33 5.82
N ALA A 131 -14.99 9.46 5.09
CA ALA A 131 -15.99 10.51 5.35
C ALA A 131 -16.40 10.52 6.83
N GLU A 132 -16.50 11.71 7.40
CA GLU A 132 -16.85 11.97 8.80
C GLU A 132 -15.79 11.55 9.83
N SER A 133 -14.72 10.85 9.44
CA SER A 133 -13.59 10.57 10.33
C SER A 133 -12.74 11.82 10.59
N LYS A 134 -12.05 11.84 11.72
CA LYS A 134 -11.20 12.95 12.14
C LYS A 134 -9.93 12.98 11.29
N CYS A 135 -9.69 14.11 10.62
CA CYS A 135 -8.45 14.35 9.85
C CYS A 135 -7.46 15.28 10.57
N GLY A 136 -7.89 15.97 11.62
CA GLY A 136 -7.01 16.80 12.46
C GLY A 136 -7.77 17.51 13.57
N LEU A 137 -7.14 18.48 14.23
CA LEU A 137 -7.80 19.22 15.32
C LEU A 137 -8.98 20.05 14.81
N ASN A 138 -10.19 19.74 15.31
CA ASN A 138 -11.45 20.37 14.88
C ASN A 138 -11.76 20.20 13.39
N MET A 139 -11.19 19.18 12.76
CA MET A 139 -11.33 18.88 11.33
C MET A 139 -11.82 17.46 11.11
N ILE A 140 -12.63 17.29 10.07
CA ILE A 140 -13.14 16.00 9.59
C ILE A 140 -13.01 15.91 8.08
N PHE A 141 -12.94 14.68 7.58
CA PHE A 141 -13.08 14.42 6.16
C PHE A 141 -14.53 14.61 5.73
N VAL A 142 -14.73 15.29 4.60
CA VAL A 142 -16.03 15.39 3.94
C VAL A 142 -15.92 14.86 2.51
N ASN A 143 -16.90 14.10 2.07
CA ASN A 143 -17.00 13.70 0.67
C ASN A 143 -17.14 14.96 -0.21
N ILE A 144 -16.38 15.00 -1.29
CA ILE A 144 -16.49 15.99 -2.35
C ILE A 144 -16.72 15.29 -3.68
N ASN A 145 -17.29 16.02 -4.65
CA ASN A 145 -17.45 15.49 -5.99
C ASN A 145 -16.06 15.35 -6.64
N PRO A 146 -15.67 14.15 -7.12
CA PRO A 146 -14.38 13.94 -7.79
C PRO A 146 -14.14 14.88 -8.98
N VAL A 147 -15.17 15.30 -9.70
CA VAL A 147 -15.09 16.25 -10.84
C VAL A 147 -14.61 17.64 -10.41
N ARG A 148 -14.82 17.99 -9.13
CA ARG A 148 -14.41 19.28 -8.55
C ARG A 148 -13.16 19.19 -7.68
N SER A 149 -12.46 18.06 -7.76
CA SER A 149 -11.24 17.79 -7.00
C SER A 149 -10.01 17.87 -7.89
N ASN A 150 -8.82 17.86 -7.29
CA ASN A 150 -7.56 17.71 -8.02
C ASN A 150 -7.45 16.36 -8.79
N PHE A 151 -8.34 15.42 -8.49
CA PHE A 151 -8.38 14.09 -9.11
C PHE A 151 -9.35 14.00 -10.30
N SER A 152 -9.82 15.13 -10.84
CA SER A 152 -10.79 15.16 -11.94
C SER A 152 -10.33 14.36 -13.16
N ASP A 153 -9.03 14.30 -13.44
CA ASP A 153 -8.47 13.54 -14.56
C ASP A 153 -8.53 12.02 -14.37
N LEU A 154 -8.56 11.52 -13.13
CA LEU A 154 -8.65 10.08 -12.84
C LEU A 154 -10.02 9.51 -13.22
N LEU A 155 -11.06 10.34 -13.30
CA LEU A 155 -12.39 9.91 -13.73
C LEU A 155 -12.45 9.48 -15.19
N LYS A 156 -11.51 9.94 -16.03
CA LYS A 156 -11.48 9.56 -17.45
C LYS A 156 -11.12 8.09 -17.66
N PHE A 157 -10.45 7.46 -16.68
CA PHE A 157 -9.81 6.15 -16.85
C PHE A 157 -10.29 5.08 -15.87
N SER A 158 -11.12 5.45 -14.88
CA SER A 158 -11.42 4.58 -13.75
C SER A 158 -12.90 4.15 -13.73
N SER A 159 -13.15 2.85 -13.91
CA SER A 159 -14.42 2.19 -13.57
C SER A 159 -14.52 1.81 -12.08
N PHE A 160 -13.56 2.22 -11.25
CA PHE A 160 -13.54 1.86 -9.83
C PHE A 160 -14.37 2.83 -9.00
N ASP A 161 -15.14 2.28 -8.06
CA ASP A 161 -15.84 3.03 -7.03
C ASP A 161 -14.81 3.57 -6.03
N PHE A 162 -14.47 4.85 -6.16
CA PHE A 162 -13.69 5.58 -5.18
C PHE A 162 -14.41 6.86 -4.77
N CYS A 163 -14.17 7.29 -3.54
CA CYS A 163 -14.60 8.58 -3.04
C CYS A 163 -13.41 9.54 -3.04
N VAL A 164 -13.70 10.84 -3.20
CA VAL A 164 -12.72 11.87 -2.88
C VAL A 164 -13.18 12.55 -1.61
N VAL A 165 -12.31 12.59 -0.61
CA VAL A 165 -12.56 13.31 0.64
C VAL A 165 -11.68 14.53 0.74
N LYS A 166 -12.18 15.58 1.38
CA LYS A 166 -11.44 16.81 1.69
C LYS A 166 -11.44 17.08 3.18
N CYS A 167 -10.29 17.35 3.78
CA CYS A 167 -10.22 17.72 5.20
C CYS A 167 -10.78 19.15 5.39
N LYS A 168 -11.84 19.30 6.19
CA LYS A 168 -12.49 20.59 6.48
C LYS A 168 -12.77 20.76 7.96
N CYS A 169 -13.00 22.01 8.38
CA CYS A 169 -13.50 22.29 9.72
C CYS A 169 -14.84 21.60 10.00
N MET A 170 -15.01 21.11 11.22
CA MET A 170 -16.31 20.69 11.73
C MET A 170 -17.30 21.86 11.71
N LYS A 171 -18.62 21.58 11.64
CA LYS A 171 -19.69 22.59 11.47
C LYS A 171 -19.64 23.79 12.44
N THR A 172 -19.09 23.61 13.65
CA THR A 172 -19.00 24.63 14.71
C THR A 172 -17.70 25.46 14.67
N PHE A 173 -16.81 25.17 13.74
CA PHE A 173 -15.53 25.83 13.56
C PHE A 173 -15.48 26.51 12.19
N GLU A 174 -14.66 27.54 12.09
CA GLU A 174 -14.37 28.26 10.86
C GLU A 174 -12.88 28.24 10.61
N GLU A 175 -12.51 28.14 9.34
CA GLU A 175 -11.12 28.15 8.95
C GLU A 175 -10.56 29.59 9.00
N LYS A 176 -9.38 29.72 9.60
CA LYS A 176 -8.52 30.89 9.51
C LYS A 176 -7.06 30.43 9.39
N ASN A 177 -6.39 30.82 8.31
CA ASN A 177 -4.97 30.54 8.08
C ASN A 177 -4.61 29.06 8.24
N GLY A 178 -5.42 28.18 7.65
CA GLY A 178 -5.26 26.72 7.70
C GLY A 178 -5.65 26.08 9.03
N LYS A 179 -6.20 26.82 10.00
CA LYS A 179 -6.60 26.32 11.32
C LYS A 179 -8.09 26.47 11.55
N CYS A 180 -8.70 25.52 12.24
CA CYS A 180 -10.13 25.55 12.58
C CYS A 180 -10.37 26.14 13.97
N ILE A 181 -10.92 27.35 13.99
CA ILE A 181 -11.18 28.14 15.20
C ILE A 181 -12.69 28.14 15.48
N ARG A 182 -13.06 27.96 16.75
CA ARG A 182 -14.47 27.94 17.16
C ARG A 182 -15.07 29.33 16.98
N ASN A 183 -16.18 29.45 16.23
CA ASN A 183 -16.88 30.72 16.10
C ASN A 183 -17.87 30.91 17.27
N LEU A 184 -17.55 31.81 18.21
CA LEU A 184 -18.39 32.16 19.36
C LEU A 184 -19.78 32.69 18.96
N SER A 185 -19.91 33.37 17.81
CA SER A 185 -21.19 33.94 17.36
C SER A 185 -22.24 32.88 16.97
N ARG A 186 -21.81 31.67 16.56
CA ARG A 186 -22.72 30.55 16.27
C ARG A 186 -23.26 29.89 17.55
N ILE A 187 -22.55 30.00 18.67
CA ILE A 187 -22.99 29.47 19.98
C ILE A 187 -24.20 30.25 20.46
N SER A 188 -24.18 31.58 20.37
CA SER A 188 -25.30 32.43 20.82
C SER A 188 -26.61 32.12 20.07
N LYS A 189 -26.54 31.75 18.79
CA LYS A 189 -27.73 31.35 18.00
C LYS A 189 -28.28 29.99 18.44
N ASN A 190 -27.42 28.99 18.68
CA ASN A 190 -27.87 27.70 19.20
C ASN A 190 -28.40 27.79 20.64
N HIS A 191 -27.80 28.63 21.49
CA HIS A 191 -28.31 28.86 22.84
C HIS A 191 -29.65 29.60 22.84
N ASN A 192 -29.85 30.58 21.96
CA ASN A 192 -31.15 31.25 21.82
C ASN A 192 -32.23 30.32 21.23
N HIS A 193 -31.87 29.46 20.27
CA HIS A 193 -32.83 28.49 19.73
C HIS A 193 -33.23 27.42 20.77
N ASN A 194 -32.30 27.00 21.64
CA ASN A 194 -32.59 26.08 22.75
C ASN A 194 -33.29 26.75 23.94
N ARG A 195 -33.05 28.03 24.24
CA ARG A 195 -33.83 28.78 25.25
C ARG A 195 -35.30 28.91 24.86
N ASN A 196 -35.61 28.95 23.57
CA ASN A 196 -36.99 28.95 23.07
C ASN A 196 -37.66 27.57 23.05
N ARG A 197 -36.96 26.50 23.44
CA ARG A 197 -37.54 25.15 23.64
C ARG A 197 -37.73 24.82 25.12
N ASN A 198 -38.20 25.76 25.94
CA ASN A 198 -38.79 25.42 27.22
C ASN A 198 -40.33 25.33 27.06
N PRO A 199 -40.94 24.13 27.04
CA PRO A 199 -42.37 23.96 26.81
C PRO A 199 -43.27 24.42 27.98
N ASN A 200 -42.71 24.92 29.08
CA ASN A 200 -43.47 25.36 30.26
C ASN A 200 -43.85 26.86 30.27
N ARG A 201 -44.15 27.48 29.12
CA ARG A 201 -44.83 28.80 29.10
C ARG A 201 -46.29 28.75 28.61
N LYS A 202 -46.90 27.56 28.62
CA LYS A 202 -48.37 27.40 28.61
C LYS A 202 -48.86 27.16 30.03
N ARG A 203 -49.09 28.24 30.79
CA ARG A 203 -50.06 28.32 31.89
C ARG A 203 -49.96 29.70 32.53
N ASN A 204 -50.82 30.61 32.10
CA ASN A 204 -51.82 31.21 32.98
C ASN A 204 -52.81 31.95 32.08
N ASN A 205 -54.07 31.52 32.24
CA ASN A 205 -55.27 32.11 31.67
C ASN A 205 -55.41 33.57 32.09
#